data_AF-A0AAV9IR13-F1
#
_entry.id   AF-A0AAV9IR13-F1
#
_cell.length_a   1.000
_cell.length_b   1.000
_cell.length_c   1.000
_cell.angle_alpha   90.00
_cell.angle_beta   90.00
_cell.angle_gamma   90.00
#
_symmetry.space_group_name_H-M   'P 1'
#
loop_
_entity.id
_entity.type
_entity.pdbx_description
1 polymer ?
#
loop_
_entity_poly.entity_id
_entity_poly.type
_entity_poly.pdbx_seq_one_letter_code
_entity_poly.pdbx_strand_id
1 'polypeptide(L)'
;MFSAPLEVGWTRRFIPPESSTCSLGHASRTAPWTRTVPRRRAGKPTRRRPPGYLCSSATAASLPHPLRELCERLRQEPDARARLQAVVQLGDTQLPVLPTDRQTESTRVRGCVSVTHLRVECDGDERVQAIRGASDARVAAGLLTLLALGLVEATAAQVAALRPEWVLEAAGLTGAVSPSRSQGLAAMMAHIRAQLRSKTLPGTLATAHDNTRPTERRPTLPFTAVQAPEVAVLLSGGVDSSVALGLLLEQGYRPRPFYLKIWLEDEVAHLGQCPWEEDLQYATAVCETLSRRYGIALSLEAVPLQRQYWERVVQYTVEEARQGRTPNPDMMCNQRVKFGAFVEYATPHSGYVATGHYARKATAAAESDRDQSSRSRLLRSPDPVKDQTYFLSQLSQAQLQRAVFPIGHLRKDEVRQLAESHFDLPNQRRRDSQGICFLGKLRFDDFLLHYLGERHGKIVDVDAGRVVGTHRGFWFYTVGQRRGLRMSDGPWYVVGKNIDDNIVYVSRLEPQAEAPQSHFRVATLNWIAGEPPSPSWLAGGTLDVKIRHGPHLHRGRLRLDGDGNASPTGVVELERHEVGLAPGQFAVFYHGDECLGGGVIADMGRAVYR
;
A
#
# COMPACT_ATOMS: atom_id res chain seq x y z
N MET A 1 -53.83 45.58 -15.90
CA MET A 1 -55.23 46.07 -15.86
C MET A 1 -56.13 44.92 -16.25
N PHE A 2 -57.04 44.55 -15.34
CA PHE A 2 -58.37 43.93 -15.50
C PHE A 2 -58.55 42.76 -16.49
N SER A 3 -59.35 41.72 -16.26
CA SER A 3 -60.06 41.13 -15.13
C SER A 3 -60.74 39.89 -15.71
N ALA A 4 -60.95 38.86 -14.90
CA ALA A 4 -61.76 37.67 -15.20
C ALA A 4 -63.27 38.05 -15.38
N PRO A 5 -64.22 37.15 -15.79
CA PRO A 5 -64.54 35.93 -15.02
C PRO A 5 -65.25 34.72 -15.73
N LEU A 6 -65.38 33.63 -14.95
CA LEU A 6 -66.42 32.55 -14.84
C LEU A 6 -66.32 31.17 -15.58
N GLU A 7 -66.32 30.16 -14.70
CA GLU A 7 -66.60 28.68 -14.63
C GLU A 7 -67.37 27.96 -15.77
N VAL A 8 -67.39 26.62 -15.97
CA VAL A 8 -67.42 25.43 -15.07
C VAL A 8 -66.87 24.13 -15.75
N GLY A 9 -66.09 23.35 -15.00
CA GLY A 9 -65.89 21.87 -14.92
C GLY A 9 -65.97 20.88 -16.10
N TRP A 10 -64.96 19.99 -16.22
CA TRP A 10 -65.07 18.54 -16.53
C TRP A 10 -63.85 17.76 -16.00
N THR A 11 -64.08 16.54 -15.49
CA THR A 11 -63.07 15.59 -14.96
C THR A 11 -62.91 14.39 -15.90
N ARG A 12 -61.70 13.78 -15.97
CA ARG A 12 -61.49 12.30 -15.89
C ARG A 12 -60.02 11.87 -16.03
N ARG A 13 -59.68 10.86 -15.22
CA ARG A 13 -58.47 9.99 -15.27
C ARG A 13 -58.69 8.85 -16.27
N PHE A 14 -57.59 8.36 -16.84
CA PHE A 14 -57.52 7.20 -17.75
C PHE A 14 -57.19 5.88 -17.03
N ILE A 15 -57.77 4.80 -17.55
CA ILE A 15 -57.60 3.36 -17.27
C ILE A 15 -56.90 2.73 -18.50
N PRO A 16 -56.11 1.65 -18.37
CA PRO A 16 -55.87 0.70 -19.46
C PRO A 16 -56.48 -0.70 -19.21
N PRO A 17 -56.62 -1.54 -20.26
CA PRO A 17 -57.64 -2.60 -20.34
C PRO A 17 -57.12 -4.05 -20.13
N GLU A 18 -58.02 -4.98 -20.44
CA GLU A 18 -58.31 -6.30 -19.85
C GLU A 18 -57.59 -7.55 -20.44
N SER A 19 -57.79 -8.60 -19.64
CA SER A 19 -57.64 -10.07 -19.72
C SER A 19 -58.18 -10.85 -20.94
N SER A 20 -57.74 -12.12 -21.09
CA SER A 20 -58.59 -13.36 -21.03
C SER A 20 -57.75 -14.65 -21.29
N THR A 21 -57.57 -15.53 -20.29
CA THR A 21 -58.16 -16.88 -20.05
C THR A 21 -57.80 -18.04 -21.01
N CYS A 22 -57.22 -19.13 -20.47
CA CYS A 22 -57.76 -20.51 -20.61
C CYS A 22 -57.03 -21.51 -19.67
N SER A 23 -57.60 -22.71 -19.54
CA SER A 23 -57.67 -23.57 -18.36
C SER A 23 -57.01 -24.97 -18.50
N LEU A 24 -56.96 -25.71 -17.36
CA LEU A 24 -56.96 -27.19 -17.15
C LEU A 24 -55.61 -27.96 -17.15
N GLY A 25 -55.43 -28.82 -16.11
CA GLY A 25 -54.43 -29.90 -16.08
C GLY A 25 -54.17 -30.49 -14.68
N HIS A 26 -54.42 -31.79 -14.51
CA HIS A 26 -54.56 -32.56 -13.26
C HIS A 26 -53.29 -32.89 -12.43
N ALA A 27 -53.53 -33.02 -11.11
CA ALA A 27 -53.13 -34.08 -10.15
C ALA A 27 -51.66 -34.51 -9.95
N SER A 28 -51.17 -34.43 -8.71
CA SER A 28 -50.92 -35.63 -7.87
C SER A 28 -50.58 -35.26 -6.41
N ARG A 29 -51.03 -36.13 -5.50
CA ARG A 29 -50.99 -36.10 -4.03
C ARG A 29 -49.57 -36.20 -3.45
N THR A 30 -49.33 -35.58 -2.28
CA THR A 30 -49.07 -36.26 -0.98
C THR A 30 -48.78 -35.22 0.12
N ALA A 31 -49.55 -35.27 1.22
CA ALA A 31 -49.28 -34.61 2.51
C ALA A 31 -48.42 -35.55 3.41
N PRO A 32 -48.10 -35.26 4.70
CA PRO A 32 -48.34 -34.06 5.51
C PRO A 32 -47.10 -33.62 6.35
N TRP A 33 -47.21 -32.52 7.10
CA TRP A 33 -47.06 -32.45 8.57
C TRP A 33 -47.02 -30.98 9.00
N THR A 34 -48.13 -30.55 9.59
CA THR A 34 -48.36 -29.25 10.21
C THR A 34 -47.90 -29.28 11.66
N ARG A 35 -47.32 -28.17 12.14
CA ARG A 35 -47.47 -27.76 13.54
C ARG A 35 -47.44 -26.23 13.65
N THR A 36 -48.62 -25.68 13.88
CA THR A 36 -48.90 -24.25 14.09
C THR A 36 -48.83 -23.92 15.58
N VAL A 37 -48.21 -22.79 15.94
CA VAL A 37 -48.43 -22.08 17.22
C VAL A 37 -48.44 -20.56 16.93
N PRO A 38 -49.37 -19.76 17.47
CA PRO A 38 -49.70 -18.42 16.96
C PRO A 38 -48.84 -17.29 17.54
N ARG A 39 -48.56 -16.27 16.71
CA ARG A 39 -47.88 -15.01 17.08
C ARG A 39 -48.81 -14.06 17.84
N ARG A 40 -48.40 -13.64 19.05
CA ARG A 40 -48.92 -12.44 19.74
C ARG A 40 -48.19 -11.18 19.25
N ARG A 41 -48.95 -10.09 19.10
CA ARG A 41 -48.47 -8.71 18.83
C ARG A 41 -47.66 -8.17 20.03
N ALA A 42 -46.54 -7.50 19.78
CA ALA A 42 -45.86 -6.62 20.73
C ALA A 42 -45.37 -5.35 20.00
N GLY A 43 -45.55 -4.20 20.65
CA GLY A 43 -45.45 -2.86 20.09
C GLY A 43 -44.04 -2.36 19.74
N LYS A 44 -44.02 -1.23 19.02
CA LYS A 44 -42.81 -0.50 18.58
C LYS A 44 -42.00 0.01 19.79
N PRO A 45 -40.66 -0.13 19.81
CA PRO A 45 -39.84 0.48 20.85
C PRO A 45 -39.53 1.94 20.51
N THR A 46 -39.76 2.81 21.47
CA THR A 46 -39.34 4.22 21.50
C THR A 46 -37.82 4.31 21.64
N ARG A 47 -37.20 5.24 20.90
CA ARG A 47 -35.76 5.54 20.95
C ARG A 47 -35.36 6.01 22.36
N ARG A 48 -34.63 5.18 23.11
CA ARG A 48 -33.88 5.62 24.31
C ARG A 48 -32.52 6.18 23.89
N ARG A 49 -32.16 7.35 24.41
CA ARG A 49 -30.79 7.89 24.37
C ARG A 49 -29.82 6.87 24.99
N PRO A 50 -28.59 6.69 24.47
CA PRO A 50 -27.61 5.80 25.08
C PRO A 50 -27.20 6.35 26.46
N PRO A 51 -26.97 5.49 27.47
CA PRO A 51 -26.51 5.92 28.77
C PRO A 51 -25.09 6.47 28.66
N GLY A 52 -24.84 7.60 29.31
CA GLY A 52 -23.48 8.13 29.46
C GLY A 52 -22.59 7.11 30.15
N TYR A 53 -21.41 6.86 29.58
CA TYR A 53 -20.38 6.01 30.18
C TYR A 53 -19.82 6.69 31.43
N LEU A 54 -20.46 6.46 32.57
CA LEU A 54 -19.83 6.66 33.87
C LEU A 54 -18.69 5.64 33.96
N CYS A 55 -17.45 6.16 34.07
CA CYS A 55 -16.31 5.37 34.49
C CYS A 55 -16.71 4.61 35.77
N SER A 56 -16.46 3.30 35.85
CA SER A 56 -16.61 2.64 37.16
C SER A 56 -15.70 3.37 38.14
N SER A 57 -16.22 3.77 39.30
CA SER A 57 -15.44 4.50 40.31
C SER A 57 -14.20 3.71 40.79
N ALA A 58 -14.17 2.40 40.56
CA ALA A 58 -13.07 1.51 40.92
C ALA A 58 -11.84 1.62 39.99
N THR A 59 -12.01 1.89 38.69
CA THR A 59 -10.90 1.97 37.72
C THR A 59 -10.11 3.26 37.88
N ALA A 60 -10.78 4.41 38.09
CA ALA A 60 -10.13 5.69 38.31
C ALA A 60 -9.30 5.74 39.61
N ALA A 61 -9.79 5.11 40.69
CA ALA A 61 -9.11 5.07 41.99
C ALA A 61 -7.77 4.31 41.97
N SER A 62 -7.53 3.47 40.96
CA SER A 62 -6.33 2.64 40.82
C SER A 62 -5.15 3.30 40.08
N LEU A 63 -5.38 4.46 39.46
CA LEU A 63 -4.35 5.20 38.72
C LEU A 63 -3.50 6.07 39.64
N PRO A 64 -2.18 6.19 39.40
CA PRO A 64 -1.35 7.24 39.99
C PRO A 64 -1.99 8.62 39.80
N HIS A 65 -1.89 9.48 40.81
CA HIS A 65 -2.59 10.76 40.83
C HIS A 65 -2.31 11.64 39.59
N PRO A 66 -1.05 11.82 39.13
CA PRO A 66 -0.77 12.59 37.92
C PRO A 66 -1.42 11.99 36.66
N LEU A 67 -1.39 10.65 36.51
CA LEU A 67 -2.02 9.97 35.39
C LEU A 67 -3.55 10.13 35.40
N ARG A 68 -4.16 10.13 36.60
CA ARG A 68 -5.59 10.34 36.76
C ARG A 68 -6.01 11.73 36.31
N GLU A 69 -5.30 12.78 36.71
CA GLU A 69 -5.60 14.16 36.32
C GLU A 69 -5.47 14.37 34.81
N LEU A 70 -4.45 13.79 34.17
CA LEU A 70 -4.29 13.83 32.72
C LEU A 70 -5.46 13.15 32.00
N CYS A 71 -5.88 11.98 32.48
CA CYS A 71 -7.03 11.25 31.96
C CYS A 71 -8.35 12.03 32.13
N GLU A 72 -8.55 12.69 33.28
CA GLU A 72 -9.72 13.53 33.54
C GLU A 72 -9.77 14.76 32.61
N ARG A 73 -8.63 15.41 32.38
CA ARG A 73 -8.52 16.51 31.40
C ARG A 73 -8.88 16.04 30.00
N LEU A 74 -8.37 14.90 29.54
CA LEU A 74 -8.76 14.34 28.25
C LEU A 74 -10.26 14.08 28.17
N ARG A 75 -10.90 13.60 29.25
CA ARG A 75 -12.35 13.36 29.25
C ARG A 75 -13.22 14.62 29.12
N GLN A 76 -12.67 15.81 29.33
CA GLN A 76 -13.39 17.07 29.11
C GLN A 76 -13.60 17.36 27.61
N GLU A 77 -12.84 16.71 26.72
CA GLU A 77 -13.00 16.84 25.29
C GLU A 77 -14.32 16.22 24.80
N PRO A 78 -15.01 16.86 23.84
CA PRO A 78 -16.41 16.59 23.51
C PRO A 78 -16.67 15.19 22.95
N ASP A 79 -15.69 14.61 22.24
CA ASP A 79 -15.83 13.30 21.62
C ASP A 79 -14.50 12.53 21.55
N ALA A 80 -14.57 11.27 21.11
CA ALA A 80 -13.43 10.37 21.03
C ALA A 80 -12.33 10.85 20.07
N ARG A 81 -12.71 11.61 19.02
CA ARG A 81 -11.77 12.16 18.05
C ARG A 81 -11.03 13.35 18.65
N ALA A 82 -11.73 14.27 19.30
CA ALA A 82 -11.15 15.40 20.02
C ALA A 82 -10.18 14.90 21.11
N ARG A 83 -10.55 13.84 21.85
CA ARG A 83 -9.65 13.18 22.81
C ARG A 83 -8.37 12.67 22.17
N LEU A 84 -8.47 11.96 21.04
CA LEU A 84 -7.29 11.47 20.35
C LEU A 84 -6.41 12.60 19.80
N GLN A 85 -7.02 13.70 19.34
CA GLN A 85 -6.29 14.90 18.92
C GLN A 85 -5.57 15.57 20.09
N ALA A 86 -6.21 15.67 21.26
CA ALA A 86 -5.57 16.18 22.47
C ALA A 86 -4.38 15.32 22.91
N VAL A 87 -4.46 13.99 22.77
CA VAL A 87 -3.32 13.08 22.99
C VAL A 87 -2.17 13.37 22.04
N VAL A 88 -2.46 13.55 20.76
CA VAL A 88 -1.43 13.92 19.76
C VAL A 88 -0.78 15.25 20.12
N GLN A 89 -1.58 16.27 20.44
CA GLN A 89 -1.08 17.59 20.84
C GLN A 89 -0.23 17.52 22.11
N LEU A 90 -0.60 16.65 23.07
CA LEU A 90 0.21 16.40 24.26
C LEU A 90 1.59 15.84 23.88
N GLY A 91 1.64 14.90 22.94
CA GLY A 91 2.88 14.36 22.40
C GLY A 91 3.76 15.40 21.71
N ASP A 92 3.15 16.25 20.88
CA ASP A 92 3.86 17.27 20.11
C ASP A 92 4.46 18.38 21.01
N THR A 93 3.88 18.63 22.19
CA THR A 93 4.23 19.78 23.04
C THR A 93 4.95 19.42 24.33
N GLN A 94 4.75 18.22 24.88
CA GLN A 94 5.15 17.89 26.25
C GLN A 94 5.92 16.59 26.40
N LEU A 95 6.18 15.83 25.34
CA LEU A 95 6.99 14.60 25.45
C LEU A 95 8.41 14.94 25.92
N PRO A 96 8.87 14.43 27.09
CA PRO A 96 10.27 14.60 27.47
C PRO A 96 11.15 13.81 26.49
N VAL A 97 11.91 14.51 25.66
CA VAL A 97 12.62 13.91 24.52
C VAL A 97 13.78 13.03 25.00
N LEU A 98 13.89 11.83 24.41
CA LEU A 98 15.08 11.00 24.46
C LEU A 98 16.04 11.40 23.31
N PRO A 99 17.23 11.94 23.60
CA PRO A 99 18.19 12.35 22.58
C PRO A 99 18.56 11.21 21.61
N THR A 100 18.78 11.54 20.34
CA THR A 100 19.02 10.55 19.27
C THR A 100 20.22 9.66 19.51
N ASP A 101 21.30 10.19 20.12
CA ASP A 101 22.49 9.43 20.52
C ASP A 101 22.20 8.37 21.61
N ARG A 102 21.08 8.51 22.33
CA ARG A 102 20.63 7.56 23.35
C ARG A 102 19.50 6.63 22.87
N GLN A 103 19.09 6.74 21.60
CA GLN A 103 18.14 5.84 20.96
C GLN A 103 18.88 4.59 20.46
N THR A 104 19.10 3.65 21.36
CA THR A 104 19.82 2.39 21.12
C THR A 104 18.86 1.21 21.15
N GLU A 105 19.36 0.01 20.84
CA GLU A 105 18.55 -1.22 20.91
C GLU A 105 18.01 -1.48 22.32
N SER A 106 18.75 -1.09 23.36
CA SER A 106 18.29 -1.21 24.77
C SER A 106 17.13 -0.30 25.14
N THR A 107 16.95 0.82 24.44
CA THR A 107 15.83 1.75 24.67
C THR A 107 14.68 1.52 23.70
N ARG A 108 14.83 0.60 22.73
CA ARG A 108 13.81 0.29 21.73
C ARG A 108 12.67 -0.52 22.35
N VAL A 109 11.45 -0.03 22.19
CA VAL A 109 10.24 -0.72 22.65
C VAL A 109 9.81 -1.74 21.60
N ARG A 110 10.06 -3.02 21.87
CA ARG A 110 9.60 -4.12 21.01
C ARG A 110 8.09 -4.33 21.17
N GLY A 111 7.36 -4.46 20.07
CA GLY A 111 5.89 -4.59 20.04
C GLY A 111 5.13 -3.30 19.75
N CYS A 112 5.83 -2.16 19.68
CA CYS A 112 5.30 -0.98 19.02
C CYS A 112 5.43 -1.13 17.50
N VAL A 113 4.38 -0.73 16.79
CA VAL A 113 4.40 -0.64 15.33
C VAL A 113 5.16 0.60 14.86
N SER A 114 5.11 1.68 15.63
CA SER A 114 6.02 2.82 15.53
C SER A 114 7.42 2.46 16.03
N VAL A 115 8.44 3.09 15.47
CA VAL A 115 9.77 3.10 16.07
C VAL A 115 9.69 3.98 17.31
N THR A 116 9.51 3.33 18.46
CA THR A 116 9.40 3.99 19.76
C THR A 116 10.57 3.61 20.64
N HIS A 117 11.27 4.63 21.14
CA HIS A 117 12.32 4.48 22.15
C HIS A 117 11.86 5.13 23.45
N LEU A 118 12.15 4.49 24.59
CA LEU A 118 11.94 5.10 25.90
C LEU A 118 12.99 4.68 26.93
N ARG A 119 13.23 5.55 27.90
CA ARG A 119 14.12 5.31 29.04
C ARG A 119 13.50 5.85 30.32
N VAL A 120 13.62 5.07 31.38
CA VAL A 120 13.12 5.39 32.72
C VAL A 120 14.28 5.78 33.64
N GLU A 121 14.18 6.95 34.23
CA GLU A 121 15.06 7.46 35.29
C GLU A 121 14.34 7.27 36.62
N CYS A 122 15.05 6.75 37.63
CA CYS A 122 14.48 6.42 38.94
C CYS A 122 15.38 6.97 40.04
N ASP A 123 14.81 7.28 41.19
CA ASP A 123 15.58 7.59 42.40
C ASP A 123 16.04 6.31 43.14
N GLY A 124 16.73 6.50 44.28
CA GLY A 124 17.25 5.42 45.11
C GLY A 124 16.17 4.53 45.75
N ASP A 125 14.91 4.99 45.79
CA ASP A 125 13.74 4.25 46.29
C ASP A 125 12.91 3.63 45.15
N GLU A 126 13.49 3.53 43.95
CA GLU A 126 12.87 2.99 42.73
C GLU A 126 11.58 3.71 42.30
N ARG A 127 11.41 4.98 42.67
CA ARG A 127 10.31 5.81 42.17
C ARG A 127 10.70 6.41 40.83
N VAL A 128 9.74 6.51 39.93
CA VAL A 128 9.96 7.09 38.59
C VAL A 128 10.19 8.59 38.72
N GLN A 129 11.41 9.04 38.40
CA GLN A 129 11.78 10.46 38.39
C GLN A 129 11.49 11.09 37.02
N ALA A 130 11.78 10.36 35.94
CA ALA A 130 11.43 10.80 34.59
C ALA A 130 11.29 9.60 33.64
N ILE A 131 10.45 9.77 32.62
CA ILE A 131 10.44 8.89 31.45
C ILE A 131 10.72 9.78 30.24
N ARG A 132 11.79 9.47 29.53
CA ARG A 132 12.15 10.16 28.28
C ARG A 132 11.86 9.24 27.11
N GLY A 133 11.39 9.81 26.00
CA GLY A 133 10.97 9.01 24.86
C GLY A 133 11.10 9.71 23.51
N ALA A 134 11.01 8.91 22.46
CA ALA A 134 10.89 9.34 21.09
C ALA A 134 10.01 8.34 20.33
N SER A 135 9.19 8.82 19.40
CA SER A 135 8.35 7.97 18.56
C SER A 135 8.18 8.62 17.19
N ASP A 136 8.32 7.83 16.13
CA ASP A 136 8.07 8.27 14.75
C ASP A 136 6.58 8.38 14.39
N ALA A 137 5.68 7.97 15.28
CA ALA A 137 4.23 8.15 15.16
C ALA A 137 3.67 9.05 16.27
N ARG A 138 2.89 10.07 15.88
CA ARG A 138 2.36 11.10 16.77
C ARG A 138 1.41 10.59 17.84
N VAL A 139 0.53 9.64 17.51
CA VAL A 139 -0.37 9.03 18.50
C VAL A 139 0.43 8.22 19.53
N ALA A 140 1.45 7.49 19.09
CA ALA A 140 2.32 6.75 20.00
C ALA A 140 3.17 7.69 20.86
N ALA A 141 3.65 8.81 20.31
CA ALA A 141 4.31 9.88 21.07
C ALA A 141 3.37 10.46 22.14
N GLY A 142 2.10 10.71 21.79
CA GLY A 142 1.08 11.18 22.72
C GLY A 142 0.78 10.18 23.85
N LEU A 143 0.59 8.90 23.52
CA LEU A 143 0.40 7.83 24.51
C LEU A 143 1.63 7.65 25.41
N LEU A 144 2.84 7.75 24.86
CA LEU A 144 4.08 7.74 25.63
C LEU A 144 4.15 8.95 26.56
N THR A 145 3.69 10.12 26.13
CA THR A 145 3.65 11.33 26.95
C THR A 145 2.69 11.20 28.12
N LEU A 146 1.53 10.55 27.92
CA LEU A 146 0.61 10.23 29.02
C LEU A 146 1.30 9.37 30.09
N LEU A 147 2.05 8.35 29.69
CA LEU A 147 2.83 7.55 30.63
C LEU A 147 3.95 8.38 31.27
N ALA A 148 4.66 9.18 30.47
CA ALA A 148 5.82 9.92 30.92
C ALA A 148 5.51 10.98 31.97
N LEU A 149 4.39 11.69 31.79
CA LEU A 149 3.92 12.68 32.75
C LEU A 149 3.09 12.02 33.88
N GLY A 150 2.32 10.99 33.55
CA GLY A 150 1.39 10.37 34.49
C GLY A 150 2.04 9.44 35.51
N LEU A 151 3.21 8.89 35.20
CA LEU A 151 3.93 7.96 36.08
C LEU A 151 5.04 8.62 36.89
N VAL A 152 5.24 9.93 36.79
CA VAL A 152 6.18 10.65 37.68
C VAL A 152 5.78 10.39 39.13
N GLU A 153 6.77 10.12 39.99
CA GLU A 153 6.61 9.74 41.39
C GLU A 153 5.85 8.41 41.63
N ALA A 154 5.56 7.62 40.59
CA ALA A 154 4.96 6.30 40.78
C ALA A 154 6.01 5.29 41.28
N THR A 155 5.62 4.43 42.23
CA THR A 155 6.46 3.32 42.68
C THR A 155 6.42 2.15 41.69
N ALA A 156 7.44 1.30 41.71
CA ALA A 156 7.46 0.08 40.90
C ALA A 156 6.22 -0.80 41.11
N ALA A 157 5.68 -0.87 42.34
CA ALA A 157 4.45 -1.58 42.65
C ALA A 157 3.21 -0.97 41.96
N GLN A 158 3.09 0.35 41.95
CA GLN A 158 2.00 1.06 41.25
C GLN A 158 2.06 0.83 39.74
N VAL A 159 3.26 0.89 39.14
CA VAL A 159 3.46 0.64 37.70
C VAL A 159 3.20 -0.83 37.33
N ALA A 160 3.52 -1.78 38.22
CA ALA A 160 3.23 -3.20 38.03
C ALA A 160 1.73 -3.52 38.13
N ALA A 161 1.01 -2.84 39.01
CA ALA A 161 -0.44 -3.00 39.17
C ALA A 161 -1.24 -2.38 38.01
N LEU A 162 -0.71 -1.34 37.36
CA LEU A 162 -1.38 -0.66 36.27
C LEU A 162 -1.72 -1.60 35.11
N ARG A 163 -2.77 -1.32 34.34
CA ARG A 163 -3.13 -2.07 33.13
C ARG A 163 -3.40 -1.14 31.96
N PRO A 164 -2.95 -1.47 30.73
CA PRO A 164 -3.15 -0.61 29.55
C PRO A 164 -4.62 -0.25 29.31
N GLU A 165 -5.51 -1.21 29.49
CA GLU A 165 -6.96 -1.05 29.36
C GLU A 165 -7.54 -0.03 30.35
N TRP A 166 -7.00 0.04 31.58
CA TRP A 166 -7.44 1.01 32.57
C TRP A 166 -7.01 2.43 32.20
N VAL A 167 -5.83 2.59 31.59
CA VAL A 167 -5.36 3.89 31.11
C VAL A 167 -6.22 4.37 29.93
N LEU A 168 -6.49 3.50 28.97
CA LEU A 168 -7.35 3.83 27.82
C LEU A 168 -8.79 4.12 28.23
N GLU A 169 -9.34 3.32 29.15
CA GLU A 169 -10.66 3.56 29.69
C GLU A 169 -10.70 4.90 30.43
N ALA A 170 -9.78 5.16 31.36
CA ALA A 170 -9.74 6.40 32.12
C ALA A 170 -9.52 7.63 31.24
N ALA A 171 -8.75 7.54 30.16
CA ALA A 171 -8.60 8.62 29.19
C ALA A 171 -9.80 8.81 28.25
N GLY A 172 -10.80 7.92 28.28
CA GLY A 172 -11.93 7.94 27.35
C GLY A 172 -11.55 7.57 25.91
N LEU A 173 -10.46 6.81 25.76
CA LEU A 173 -9.86 6.42 24.48
C LEU A 173 -10.22 4.99 24.05
N THR A 174 -10.98 4.26 24.86
CA THR A 174 -11.49 2.92 24.50
C THR A 174 -12.28 2.98 23.19
N GLY A 175 -11.82 2.23 22.18
CA GLY A 175 -12.39 2.24 20.84
C GLY A 175 -12.00 3.44 19.96
N ALA A 176 -11.40 4.48 20.53
CA ALA A 176 -10.80 5.59 19.77
C ALA A 176 -9.39 5.25 19.27
N VAL A 177 -8.72 4.35 20.00
CA VAL A 177 -7.38 3.85 19.70
C VAL A 177 -7.49 2.46 19.07
N SER A 178 -6.83 2.24 17.94
CA SER A 178 -6.77 0.94 17.24
C SER A 178 -6.19 -0.17 18.13
N PRO A 179 -6.48 -1.46 17.89
CA PRO A 179 -5.86 -2.59 18.59
C PRO A 179 -4.33 -2.55 18.59
N SER A 180 -3.70 -2.17 17.47
CA SER A 180 -2.24 -2.06 17.35
C SER A 180 -1.66 -1.00 18.29
N ARG A 181 -2.25 0.20 18.31
CA ARG A 181 -1.85 1.27 19.24
C ARG A 181 -2.09 0.91 20.71
N SER A 182 -3.14 0.14 21.01
CA SER A 182 -3.38 -0.42 22.34
C SER A 182 -2.27 -1.42 22.73
N GLN A 183 -1.87 -2.30 21.80
CA GLN A 183 -0.72 -3.19 21.97
C GLN A 183 0.60 -2.42 22.12
N GLY A 184 0.76 -1.31 21.39
CA GLY A 184 1.89 -0.40 21.54
C GLY A 184 1.96 0.22 22.95
N LEU A 185 0.82 0.66 23.50
CA LEU A 185 0.74 1.12 24.89
C LEU A 185 1.14 0.00 25.87
N ALA A 186 0.63 -1.21 25.65
CA ALA A 186 1.00 -2.37 26.46
C ALA A 186 2.51 -2.68 26.39
N ALA A 187 3.11 -2.58 25.20
CA ALA A 187 4.55 -2.76 24.98
C ALA A 187 5.37 -1.69 25.70
N MET A 188 4.97 -0.41 25.62
CA MET A 188 5.61 0.69 26.37
C MET A 188 5.57 0.43 27.88
N MET A 189 4.41 0.06 28.42
CA MET A 189 4.26 -0.25 29.84
C MET A 189 5.08 -1.49 30.25
N ALA A 190 5.14 -2.52 29.42
CA ALA A 190 5.98 -3.69 29.67
C ALA A 190 7.47 -3.33 29.68
N HIS A 191 7.92 -2.46 28.78
CA HIS A 191 9.29 -1.98 28.73
C HIS A 191 9.66 -1.11 29.94
N ILE A 192 8.75 -0.23 30.38
CA ILE A 192 8.91 0.55 31.63
C ILE A 192 9.08 -0.39 32.83
N ARG A 193 8.22 -1.43 32.94
CA ARG A 193 8.32 -2.42 34.03
C ARG A 193 9.63 -3.19 34.00
N ALA A 194 10.13 -3.55 32.82
CA ALA A 194 11.40 -4.25 32.68
C ALA A 194 12.57 -3.39 33.17
N GLN A 195 12.60 -2.10 32.82
CA GLN A 195 13.64 -1.17 33.29
C GLN A 195 13.58 -0.96 34.81
N LEU A 196 12.38 -0.91 35.39
CA LEU A 196 12.21 -0.84 36.86
C LEU A 196 12.73 -2.11 37.56
N ARG A 197 12.41 -3.31 37.04
CA ARG A 197 12.87 -4.59 37.63
C ARG A 197 14.38 -4.80 37.52
N SER A 198 15.02 -4.30 36.45
CA SER A 198 16.45 -4.47 36.23
C SER A 198 17.34 -3.72 37.23
N LYS A 199 16.77 -2.81 38.02
CA LYS A 199 17.48 -2.07 39.08
C LYS A 199 17.35 -2.70 40.47
N THR A 200 16.51 -3.74 40.62
CA THR A 200 16.16 -4.38 41.90
C THR A 200 17.09 -5.53 42.32
N LEU A 201 18.24 -5.72 41.65
CA LEU A 201 19.25 -6.71 42.04
C LEU A 201 20.58 -6.02 42.41
N PRO A 202 21.05 -6.13 43.68
CA PRO A 202 22.44 -5.86 44.02
C PRO A 202 23.33 -6.87 43.31
N GLY A 203 24.48 -6.40 42.81
CA GLY A 203 25.30 -7.10 41.84
C GLY A 203 25.70 -8.53 42.20
N THR A 204 25.69 -9.38 41.18
CA THR A 204 26.57 -10.54 41.09
C THR A 204 27.09 -10.62 39.66
N LEU A 205 28.41 -10.49 39.52
CA LEU A 205 29.15 -10.87 38.32
C LEU A 205 28.76 -12.31 37.95
N ALA A 206 28.15 -12.50 36.78
CA ALA A 206 27.88 -13.82 36.25
C ALA A 206 29.18 -14.38 35.65
N THR A 207 29.90 -15.15 36.45
CA THR A 207 30.85 -16.15 35.94
C THR A 207 30.07 -17.30 35.31
N ALA A 208 30.61 -17.78 34.19
CA ALA A 208 30.12 -18.91 33.44
C ALA A 208 30.00 -20.16 34.32
N HIS A 209 28.87 -20.87 34.24
CA HIS A 209 28.87 -22.32 34.34
C HIS A 209 27.75 -22.97 33.53
N ASP A 210 28.25 -23.73 32.55
CA ASP A 210 27.74 -24.97 31.98
C ASP A 210 26.86 -25.80 32.93
N ASN A 211 25.74 -26.28 32.40
CA ASN A 211 25.10 -27.50 32.89
C ASN A 211 24.19 -28.09 31.80
N THR A 212 24.78 -28.97 31.00
CA THR A 212 24.06 -29.98 30.22
C THR A 212 23.40 -31.03 31.12
N ARG A 213 22.12 -31.35 30.89
CA ARG A 213 21.61 -32.73 30.95
C ARG A 213 20.52 -32.99 29.91
N PRO A 214 20.38 -34.23 29.42
CA PRO A 214 19.84 -34.54 28.11
C PRO A 214 18.43 -35.13 28.18
N THR A 215 17.54 -34.71 27.28
CA THR A 215 16.34 -35.50 26.94
C THR A 215 15.97 -35.36 25.45
N GLU A 216 15.97 -36.54 24.82
CA GLU A 216 15.17 -37.00 23.69
C GLU A 216 15.36 -36.37 22.29
N ARG A 217 15.94 -37.22 21.43
CA ARG A 217 16.24 -37.02 20.01
C ARG A 217 14.96 -36.78 19.21
N ARG A 218 14.77 -35.54 18.76
CA ARG A 218 14.07 -35.25 17.49
C ARG A 218 15.03 -35.49 16.32
N PRO A 219 14.54 -35.88 15.13
CA PRO A 219 15.40 -36.05 13.97
C PRO A 219 15.96 -34.68 13.57
N THR A 220 17.26 -34.51 13.76
CA THR A 220 18.03 -33.39 13.24
C THR A 220 18.11 -33.52 11.73
N LEU A 221 17.54 -32.54 11.02
CA LEU A 221 17.83 -32.34 9.59
C LEU A 221 19.33 -32.07 9.43
N PRO A 222 20.00 -32.65 8.43
CA PRO A 222 21.39 -32.35 8.16
C PRO A 222 21.43 -31.03 7.39
N PHE A 223 21.62 -29.91 8.07
CA PHE A 223 22.13 -28.72 7.39
C PHE A 223 23.24 -28.11 8.24
N THR A 224 24.46 -28.39 7.82
CA THR A 224 25.65 -27.65 8.26
C THR A 224 25.45 -26.19 7.89
N ALA A 225 25.31 -25.34 8.91
CA ALA A 225 25.11 -23.89 8.80
C ALA A 225 26.40 -23.17 8.37
N VAL A 226 26.79 -23.36 7.11
CA VAL A 226 27.87 -22.60 6.46
C VAL A 226 27.37 -22.11 5.10
N GLN A 227 27.31 -20.77 4.93
CA GLN A 227 27.18 -20.04 3.64
C GLN A 227 25.84 -19.93 2.89
N ALA A 228 24.68 -20.13 3.51
CA ALA A 228 23.42 -19.72 2.85
C ALA A 228 23.32 -18.17 2.76
N PRO A 229 23.19 -17.57 1.55
CA PRO A 229 23.16 -16.11 1.41
C PRO A 229 21.93 -15.51 2.09
N GLU A 230 22.15 -14.42 2.81
CA GLU A 230 21.08 -13.62 3.43
C GLU A 230 20.33 -12.85 2.36
N VAL A 231 19.00 -12.86 2.41
CA VAL A 231 18.14 -12.18 1.43
C VAL A 231 17.11 -11.33 2.15
N ALA A 232 17.08 -10.03 1.90
CA ALA A 232 16.04 -9.15 2.41
C ALA A 232 14.74 -9.38 1.62
N VAL A 233 13.66 -9.78 2.30
CA VAL A 233 12.38 -10.10 1.64
C VAL A 233 11.37 -9.00 1.91
N LEU A 234 10.89 -8.34 0.86
CA LEU A 234 9.80 -7.37 0.97
C LEU A 234 8.46 -8.10 1.14
N LEU A 235 7.96 -8.13 2.37
CA LEU A 235 6.73 -8.80 2.76
C LEU A 235 5.60 -7.78 2.94
N SER A 236 4.68 -7.69 1.98
CA SER A 236 3.60 -6.69 1.98
C SER A 236 2.33 -7.11 2.74
N GLY A 237 2.30 -8.34 3.25
CA GLY A 237 1.08 -8.97 3.79
C GLY A 237 0.16 -9.57 2.71
N GLY A 238 0.52 -9.46 1.43
CA GLY A 238 -0.14 -10.14 0.32
C GLY A 238 0.38 -11.57 0.12
N VAL A 239 -0.44 -12.42 -0.52
CA VAL A 239 -0.17 -13.85 -0.75
C VAL A 239 1.16 -14.05 -1.51
N ASP A 240 1.42 -13.23 -2.52
CA ASP A 240 2.57 -13.38 -3.42
C ASP A 240 3.90 -13.26 -2.68
N SER A 241 4.05 -12.24 -1.83
CA SER A 241 5.25 -12.08 -1.00
C SER A 241 5.37 -13.13 0.10
N SER A 242 4.25 -13.65 0.60
CA SER A 242 4.25 -14.69 1.63
C SER A 242 4.72 -16.03 1.08
N VAL A 243 4.27 -16.41 -0.12
CA VAL A 243 4.74 -17.60 -0.82
C VAL A 243 6.20 -17.43 -1.23
N ALA A 244 6.61 -16.24 -1.69
CA ALA A 244 8.01 -15.96 -1.98
C ALA A 244 8.93 -16.19 -0.77
N LEU A 245 8.50 -15.76 0.43
CA LEU A 245 9.22 -16.01 1.68
C LEU A 245 9.32 -17.51 1.99
N GLY A 246 8.20 -18.25 1.88
CA GLY A 246 8.17 -19.70 2.09
C GLY A 246 9.11 -20.46 1.14
N LEU A 247 9.08 -20.13 -0.16
CA LEU A 247 9.94 -20.77 -1.16
C LEU A 247 11.43 -20.50 -0.91
N LEU A 248 11.81 -19.30 -0.46
CA LEU A 248 13.19 -19.00 -0.11
C LEU A 248 13.70 -19.86 1.04
N LEU A 249 12.86 -20.15 2.04
CA LEU A 249 13.20 -21.05 3.14
C LEU A 249 13.44 -22.48 2.62
N GLU A 250 12.59 -22.97 1.74
CA GLU A 250 12.73 -24.31 1.16
C GLU A 250 13.93 -24.44 0.22
N GLN A 251 14.32 -23.35 -0.43
CA GLN A 251 15.53 -23.26 -1.23
C GLN A 251 16.81 -23.11 -0.38
N GLY A 252 16.69 -23.09 0.95
CA GLY A 252 17.83 -23.02 1.87
C GLY A 252 18.45 -21.63 2.05
N TYR A 253 17.77 -20.55 1.63
CA TYR A 253 18.22 -19.18 1.88
C TYR A 253 18.01 -18.78 3.35
N ARG A 254 18.62 -17.67 3.76
CA ARG A 254 18.36 -17.01 5.06
C ARG A 254 17.56 -15.73 4.85
N PRO A 255 16.22 -15.81 4.68
CA PRO A 255 15.42 -14.63 4.43
C PRO A 255 15.24 -13.79 5.69
N ARG A 256 15.32 -12.46 5.54
CA ARG A 256 14.93 -11.47 6.55
C ARG A 256 13.71 -10.70 6.06
N PRO A 257 12.54 -10.87 6.69
CA PRO A 257 11.33 -10.17 6.26
C PRO A 257 11.33 -8.69 6.64
N PHE A 258 10.98 -7.82 5.68
CA PHE A 258 10.79 -6.39 5.88
C PHE A 258 9.43 -5.93 5.36
N TYR A 259 8.77 -5.05 6.10
CA TYR A 259 7.54 -4.36 5.70
C TYR A 259 7.86 -2.88 5.42
N LEU A 260 7.54 -2.38 4.23
CA LEU A 260 7.79 -0.97 3.89
C LEU A 260 6.62 -0.09 4.35
N LYS A 261 6.87 0.77 5.34
CA LYS A 261 5.90 1.76 5.78
C LYS A 261 6.05 3.02 4.92
N ILE A 262 5.23 3.12 3.87
CA ILE A 262 5.25 4.22 2.88
C ILE A 262 4.03 5.15 2.95
N TRP A 263 3.06 4.85 3.83
CA TRP A 263 1.83 5.64 3.93
C TRP A 263 2.05 6.99 4.63
N LEU A 264 1.45 8.04 4.07
CA LEU A 264 1.48 9.41 4.59
C LEU A 264 0.35 9.60 5.61
N GLU A 265 0.55 9.08 6.83
CA GLU A 265 -0.46 9.15 7.91
C GLU A 265 -0.91 10.59 8.21
N ASP A 266 -0.01 11.58 8.17
CA ASP A 266 -0.37 12.95 8.58
C ASP A 266 -1.03 13.79 7.48
N GLU A 267 -0.74 13.54 6.20
CA GLU A 267 -1.24 14.38 5.09
C GLU A 267 -2.63 13.94 4.60
N VAL A 268 -2.88 12.63 4.51
CA VAL A 268 -4.07 12.08 3.84
C VAL A 268 -4.95 11.19 4.72
N ALA A 269 -4.69 11.10 6.03
CA ALA A 269 -5.53 10.30 6.94
C ALA A 269 -7.01 10.72 6.97
N HIS A 270 -7.32 11.97 6.61
CA HIS A 270 -8.70 12.45 6.50
C HIS A 270 -9.45 11.90 5.27
N LEU A 271 -8.72 11.38 4.26
CA LEU A 271 -9.29 10.86 3.02
C LEU A 271 -9.71 9.39 3.10
N GLY A 272 -9.38 8.68 4.18
CA GLY A 272 -9.85 7.32 4.42
C GLY A 272 -9.04 6.52 5.45
N GLN A 273 -9.57 5.36 5.84
CA GLN A 273 -8.86 4.38 6.66
C GLN A 273 -7.91 3.57 5.76
N CYS A 274 -6.61 3.74 5.94
CA CYS A 274 -5.61 2.98 5.19
C CYS A 274 -5.44 1.56 5.77
N PRO A 275 -5.34 0.50 4.94
CA PRO A 275 -5.23 -0.88 5.38
C PRO A 275 -3.84 -1.29 5.89
N TRP A 276 -2.89 -0.36 6.06
CA TRP A 276 -1.50 -0.72 6.38
C TRP A 276 -1.37 -1.53 7.69
N GLU A 277 -2.24 -1.28 8.67
CA GLU A 277 -2.29 -2.06 9.92
C GLU A 277 -2.70 -3.52 9.65
N GLU A 278 -3.68 -3.73 8.77
CA GLU A 278 -4.13 -5.05 8.34
C GLU A 278 -3.00 -5.75 7.54
N ASP A 279 -2.31 -5.03 6.66
CA ASP A 279 -1.15 -5.55 5.92
C ASP A 279 -0.04 -6.03 6.86
N LEU A 280 0.31 -5.20 7.84
CA LEU A 280 1.35 -5.51 8.82
C LEU A 280 0.95 -6.71 9.71
N GLN A 281 -0.33 -6.81 10.08
CA GLN A 281 -0.86 -7.97 10.80
C GLN A 281 -0.72 -9.26 9.98
N TYR A 282 -1.10 -9.25 8.71
CA TYR A 282 -0.92 -10.43 7.85
C TYR A 282 0.55 -10.78 7.65
N ALA A 283 1.42 -9.79 7.42
CA ALA A 283 2.85 -10.01 7.29
C ALA A 283 3.45 -10.65 8.56
N THR A 284 3.04 -10.16 9.74
CA THR A 284 3.47 -10.70 11.03
C THR A 284 2.99 -12.14 11.21
N ALA A 285 1.71 -12.41 10.96
CA ALA A 285 1.12 -13.75 11.07
C ALA A 285 1.77 -14.76 10.11
N VAL A 286 2.17 -14.32 8.91
CA VAL A 286 2.94 -15.14 7.96
C VAL A 286 4.30 -15.50 8.53
N CYS A 287 5.04 -14.53 9.08
CA CYS A 287 6.32 -14.78 9.74
C CYS A 287 6.18 -15.77 10.90
N GLU A 288 5.16 -15.63 11.74
CA GLU A 288 4.88 -16.55 12.85
C GLU A 288 4.55 -17.97 12.36
N THR A 289 3.75 -18.08 11.31
CA THR A 289 3.35 -19.36 10.73
C THR A 289 4.55 -20.10 10.16
N LEU A 290 5.37 -19.42 9.36
CA LEU A 290 6.59 -20.01 8.79
C LEU A 290 7.65 -20.28 9.87
N SER A 291 7.77 -19.43 10.89
CA SER A 291 8.64 -19.65 12.05
C SER A 291 8.31 -20.97 12.75
N ARG A 292 7.03 -21.20 13.06
CA ARG A 292 6.56 -22.45 13.68
C ARG A 292 6.80 -23.67 12.78
N ARG A 293 6.53 -23.53 11.48
CA ARG A 293 6.65 -24.62 10.51
C ARG A 293 8.09 -25.11 10.36
N TYR A 294 9.04 -24.19 10.23
CA TYR A 294 10.45 -24.51 9.97
C TYR A 294 11.34 -24.51 11.22
N GLY A 295 10.78 -24.19 12.40
CA GLY A 295 11.55 -24.15 13.65
C GLY A 295 12.60 -23.05 13.68
N ILE A 296 12.33 -21.92 13.02
CA ILE A 296 13.24 -20.76 12.92
C ILE A 296 12.56 -19.51 13.49
N ALA A 297 13.34 -18.49 13.84
CA ALA A 297 12.80 -17.20 14.28
C ALA A 297 12.84 -16.19 13.13
N LEU A 298 11.70 -15.94 12.47
CA LEU A 298 11.55 -14.85 11.51
C LEU A 298 11.00 -13.62 12.22
N SER A 299 11.81 -12.57 12.31
CA SER A 299 11.38 -11.26 12.83
C SER A 299 11.06 -10.35 11.66
N LEU A 300 9.82 -9.85 11.62
CA LEU A 300 9.41 -8.83 10.65
C LEU A 300 9.90 -7.46 11.11
N GLU A 301 10.63 -6.76 10.24
CA GLU A 301 11.07 -5.38 10.49
C GLU A 301 10.27 -4.38 9.64
N ALA A 302 9.58 -3.45 10.30
CA ALA A 302 8.91 -2.34 9.62
C ALA A 302 9.93 -1.21 9.35
N VAL A 303 10.08 -0.84 8.09
CA VAL A 303 11.04 0.18 7.63
C VAL A 303 10.27 1.45 7.25
N PRO A 304 10.49 2.58 7.94
CA PRO A 304 9.88 3.85 7.59
C PRO A 304 10.54 4.43 6.33
N LEU A 305 9.80 4.52 5.23
CA LEU A 305 10.26 5.11 3.96
C LEU A 305 9.29 6.18 3.43
N GLN A 306 8.42 6.73 4.29
CA GLN A 306 7.39 7.70 3.93
C GLN A 306 7.97 8.92 3.24
N ARG A 307 9.07 9.48 3.78
CA ARG A 307 9.74 10.65 3.21
C ARG A 307 10.29 10.36 1.82
N GLN A 308 11.04 9.27 1.67
CA GLN A 308 11.62 8.85 0.40
C GLN A 308 10.52 8.53 -0.62
N TYR A 309 9.41 7.94 -0.16
CA TYR A 309 8.25 7.68 -1.01
C TYR A 309 7.60 8.97 -1.51
N TRP A 310 7.42 9.95 -0.61
CA TRP A 310 6.87 11.25 -0.97
C TRP A 310 7.74 11.95 -2.02
N GLU A 311 9.03 12.11 -1.72
CA GLU A 311 10.00 12.82 -2.57
C GLU A 311 10.19 12.12 -3.92
N ARG A 312 10.26 10.79 -3.94
CA ARG A 312 10.65 10.03 -5.15
C ARG A 312 9.46 9.57 -6.00
N VAL A 313 8.25 9.46 -5.43
CA VAL A 313 7.07 8.90 -6.12
C VAL A 313 5.86 9.84 -6.11
N VAL A 314 5.45 10.36 -4.96
CA VAL A 314 4.26 11.24 -4.85
C VAL A 314 4.51 12.54 -5.60
N GLN A 315 5.64 13.19 -5.36
CA GLN A 315 6.00 14.44 -6.03
C GLN A 315 6.03 14.27 -7.56
N TYR A 316 6.64 13.20 -8.06
CA TYR A 316 6.61 12.84 -9.48
C TYR A 316 5.18 12.71 -10.00
N THR A 317 4.33 11.97 -9.29
CA THR A 317 2.94 11.71 -9.69
C THR A 317 2.14 13.00 -9.82
N VAL A 318 2.26 13.89 -8.82
CA VAL A 318 1.58 15.19 -8.79
C VAL A 318 2.08 16.10 -9.91
N GLU A 319 3.39 16.14 -10.14
CA GLU A 319 3.98 17.00 -11.17
C GLU A 319 3.64 16.55 -12.60
N GLU A 320 3.70 15.24 -12.87
CA GLU A 320 3.24 14.69 -14.16
C GLU A 320 1.76 15.00 -14.42
N ALA A 321 0.91 14.82 -13.41
CA ALA A 321 -0.51 15.13 -13.51
C ALA A 321 -0.76 16.64 -13.73
N ARG A 322 -0.01 17.50 -13.04
CA ARG A 322 -0.04 18.97 -13.22
C ARG A 322 0.32 19.36 -14.64
N GLN A 323 1.29 18.68 -15.25
CA GLN A 323 1.67 18.89 -16.65
C GLN A 323 0.75 18.19 -17.65
N GLY A 324 -0.39 17.67 -17.20
CA GLY A 324 -1.41 17.08 -18.07
C GLY A 324 -1.06 15.69 -18.57
N ARG A 325 -0.04 15.03 -18.02
CA ARG A 325 0.33 13.65 -18.34
C ARG A 325 -0.35 12.67 -17.39
N THR A 326 -0.38 11.40 -17.76
CA THR A 326 -0.92 10.32 -16.93
C THR A 326 0.23 9.54 -16.31
N PRO A 327 0.60 9.79 -15.04
CA PRO A 327 1.75 9.14 -14.41
C PRO A 327 1.56 7.65 -14.16
N ASN A 328 2.67 6.93 -14.02
CA ASN A 328 2.71 5.56 -13.52
C ASN A 328 3.53 5.49 -12.20
N PRO A 329 2.91 5.68 -11.03
CA PRO A 329 3.62 5.70 -9.75
C PRO A 329 4.24 4.34 -9.38
N ASP A 330 3.65 3.23 -9.81
CA ASP A 330 4.15 1.89 -9.45
C ASP A 330 5.51 1.60 -10.11
N MET A 331 5.72 2.10 -11.33
CA MET A 331 7.03 2.06 -12.00
C MET A 331 8.11 2.75 -11.16
N MET A 332 7.81 3.95 -10.66
CA MET A 332 8.74 4.73 -9.84
C MET A 332 8.92 4.12 -8.45
N CYS A 333 7.87 3.55 -7.86
CA CYS A 333 7.95 2.83 -6.59
C CYS A 333 8.95 1.67 -6.67
N ASN A 334 8.88 0.86 -7.74
CA ASN A 334 9.82 -0.25 -7.91
C ASN A 334 11.27 0.25 -8.07
N GLN A 335 11.50 1.18 -9.00
CA GLN A 335 12.85 1.68 -9.28
C GLN A 335 13.46 2.46 -8.10
N ARG A 336 12.71 3.37 -7.48
CA ARG A 336 13.25 4.38 -6.56
C ARG A 336 13.08 4.02 -5.09
N VAL A 337 12.11 3.16 -4.77
CA VAL A 337 11.78 2.77 -3.38
C VAL A 337 12.16 1.31 -3.14
N LYS A 338 11.52 0.33 -3.78
CA LYS A 338 11.76 -1.10 -3.49
C LYS A 338 13.20 -1.53 -3.83
N PHE A 339 13.71 -1.12 -4.99
CA PHE A 339 15.08 -1.42 -5.44
C PHE A 339 16.02 -0.21 -5.35
N GLY A 340 15.55 0.90 -4.76
CA GLY A 340 16.33 2.11 -4.49
C GLY A 340 16.49 2.32 -2.99
N ALA A 341 15.66 3.18 -2.40
CA ALA A 341 15.72 3.56 -0.98
C ALA A 341 15.79 2.35 -0.01
N PHE A 342 15.03 1.28 -0.29
CA PHE A 342 15.08 0.09 0.53
C PHE A 342 16.38 -0.71 0.36
N VAL A 343 16.93 -0.80 -0.86
CA VAL A 343 18.24 -1.43 -1.07
C VAL A 343 19.31 -0.64 -0.33
N GLU A 344 19.29 0.69 -0.38
CA GLU A 344 20.19 1.56 0.40
C GLU A 344 20.10 1.22 1.90
N TYR A 345 18.88 1.06 2.43
CA TYR A 345 18.63 0.67 3.82
C TYR A 345 19.08 -0.76 4.15
N ALA A 346 18.85 -1.72 3.24
CA ALA A 346 19.10 -3.14 3.47
C ALA A 346 20.53 -3.58 3.13
N THR A 347 21.31 -2.77 2.39
CA THR A 347 22.70 -3.09 1.98
C THR A 347 23.61 -3.47 3.15
N PRO A 348 23.53 -2.84 4.34
CA PRO A 348 24.28 -3.27 5.52
C PRO A 348 23.91 -4.67 6.04
N HIS A 349 22.85 -5.29 5.53
CA HIS A 349 22.26 -6.52 6.04
C HIS A 349 22.26 -7.64 4.99
N SER A 350 21.95 -7.33 3.73
CA SER A 350 21.89 -8.30 2.64
C SER A 350 22.32 -7.68 1.31
N GLY A 351 23.03 -8.47 0.51
CA GLY A 351 23.35 -8.12 -0.88
C GLY A 351 22.19 -8.33 -1.87
N TYR A 352 21.08 -8.94 -1.43
CA TYR A 352 19.96 -9.35 -2.30
C TYR A 352 18.59 -8.92 -1.73
N VAL A 353 17.68 -8.52 -2.61
CA VAL A 353 16.30 -8.16 -2.26
C VAL A 353 15.32 -9.04 -3.01
N ALA A 354 14.55 -9.84 -2.27
CA ALA A 354 13.47 -10.64 -2.81
C ALA A 354 12.12 -9.94 -2.73
N THR A 355 11.31 -10.15 -3.76
CA THR A 355 9.94 -9.64 -3.84
C THR A 355 9.00 -10.69 -4.41
N GLY A 356 7.71 -10.57 -4.11
CA GLY A 356 6.66 -11.38 -4.74
C GLY A 356 6.25 -10.88 -6.13
N HIS A 357 7.20 -10.38 -6.95
CA HIS A 357 6.87 -9.99 -8.32
C HIS A 357 6.87 -11.19 -9.27
N TYR A 358 5.91 -11.20 -10.19
CA TYR A 358 5.82 -12.15 -11.29
C TYR A 358 6.76 -11.73 -12.42
N ALA A 359 8.06 -12.01 -12.23
CA ALA A 359 9.09 -11.84 -13.23
C ALA A 359 10.20 -12.87 -12.99
N ARG A 360 10.90 -13.30 -14.03
CA ARG A 360 12.05 -14.20 -13.93
C ARG A 360 13.34 -13.41 -14.06
N LYS A 361 14.43 -13.92 -13.50
CA LYS A 361 15.79 -13.41 -13.70
C LYS A 361 16.66 -14.54 -14.22
N ALA A 362 17.47 -14.25 -15.23
CA ALA A 362 18.52 -15.14 -15.67
C ALA A 362 19.86 -14.42 -15.66
N THR A 363 20.92 -15.12 -15.25
CA THR A 363 22.28 -14.61 -15.34
C THR A 363 22.87 -15.10 -16.67
N ALA A 364 23.33 -14.18 -17.51
CA ALA A 364 24.12 -14.50 -18.70
C ALA A 364 25.61 -14.56 -18.32
N ALA A 365 26.33 -15.50 -18.92
CA ALA A 365 27.79 -15.50 -18.86
C ALA A 365 28.33 -14.23 -19.54
N ALA A 366 29.49 -13.75 -19.11
CA ALA A 366 30.16 -12.62 -19.74
C ALA A 366 30.35 -12.91 -21.25
N GLU A 367 29.87 -12.01 -22.10
CA GLU A 367 29.96 -12.16 -23.56
C GLU A 367 31.36 -11.78 -24.11
N SER A 368 32.26 -11.24 -23.26
CA SER A 368 33.65 -10.97 -23.60
C SER A 368 34.57 -10.91 -22.37
N ASP A 369 35.88 -11.16 -22.56
CA ASP A 369 36.93 -10.99 -21.52
C ASP A 369 37.05 -9.54 -20.98
N ARG A 370 36.43 -8.56 -21.64
CA ARG A 370 36.42 -7.15 -21.19
C ARG A 370 35.32 -6.85 -20.18
N ASP A 371 34.29 -7.69 -20.09
CA ASP A 371 33.18 -7.54 -19.14
C ASP A 371 33.31 -8.60 -18.05
N GLN A 372 34.05 -8.29 -16.99
CA GLN A 372 34.32 -9.26 -15.90
C GLN A 372 33.07 -9.56 -15.04
N SER A 373 31.91 -8.93 -15.31
CA SER A 373 30.69 -9.08 -14.51
C SER A 373 29.61 -9.86 -15.27
N SER A 374 29.03 -10.87 -14.61
CA SER A 374 27.88 -11.60 -15.16
C SER A 374 26.66 -10.67 -15.28
N ARG A 375 26.10 -10.57 -16.48
CA ARG A 375 24.96 -9.70 -16.77
C ARG A 375 23.65 -10.36 -16.32
N SER A 376 22.76 -9.62 -15.64
CA SER A 376 21.41 -10.10 -15.33
C SER A 376 20.42 -9.69 -16.43
N ARG A 377 19.51 -10.60 -16.77
CA ARG A 377 18.41 -10.41 -17.73
C ARG A 377 17.08 -10.52 -17.01
N LEU A 378 16.20 -9.55 -17.23
CA LEU A 378 14.84 -9.55 -16.72
C LEU A 378 13.95 -10.28 -17.73
N LEU A 379 13.30 -11.35 -17.29
CA LEU A 379 12.50 -12.20 -18.16
C LEU A 379 11.03 -12.19 -17.74
N ARG A 380 10.12 -12.31 -18.72
CA ARG A 380 8.66 -12.37 -18.46
C ARG A 380 8.28 -13.57 -17.62
N SER A 381 7.20 -13.41 -16.85
CA SER A 381 6.49 -14.51 -16.18
C SER A 381 5.78 -15.44 -17.18
N PRO A 382 5.62 -16.75 -16.89
CA PRO A 382 4.74 -17.64 -17.66
C PRO A 382 3.24 -17.31 -17.50
N ASP A 383 2.87 -16.44 -16.56
CA ASP A 383 1.52 -15.87 -16.45
C ASP A 383 1.46 -14.52 -17.21
N PRO A 384 0.85 -14.47 -18.41
CA PRO A 384 0.83 -13.26 -19.22
C PRO A 384 -0.03 -12.14 -18.60
N VAL A 385 -0.99 -12.48 -17.74
CA VAL A 385 -1.87 -11.49 -17.10
C VAL A 385 -1.18 -10.87 -15.90
N LYS A 386 -0.41 -11.67 -15.14
CA LYS A 386 0.32 -11.20 -13.96
C LYS A 386 1.75 -10.79 -14.23
N ASP A 387 2.29 -11.00 -15.43
CA ASP A 387 3.63 -10.57 -15.80
C ASP A 387 3.91 -9.10 -15.43
N GLN A 388 4.82 -8.91 -14.49
CA GLN A 388 5.14 -7.63 -13.87
C GLN A 388 6.44 -7.02 -14.39
N THR A 389 7.08 -7.63 -15.42
CA THR A 389 8.26 -7.04 -16.07
C THR A 389 8.01 -5.63 -16.58
N TYR A 390 6.78 -5.31 -16.99
CA TYR A 390 6.38 -3.94 -17.35
C TYR A 390 6.75 -2.93 -16.25
N PHE A 391 6.37 -3.20 -15.00
CA PHE A 391 6.64 -2.31 -13.86
C PHE A 391 8.09 -2.36 -13.34
N LEU A 392 8.90 -3.29 -13.85
CA LEU A 392 10.30 -3.48 -13.51
C LEU A 392 11.24 -3.01 -14.64
N SER A 393 10.68 -2.53 -15.75
CA SER A 393 11.43 -2.11 -16.96
C SER A 393 12.38 -0.94 -16.74
N GLN A 394 12.18 -0.19 -15.64
CA GLN A 394 13.01 0.95 -15.25
C GLN A 394 14.15 0.57 -14.28
N LEU A 395 14.32 -0.71 -13.94
CA LEU A 395 15.46 -1.14 -13.13
C LEU A 395 16.78 -0.95 -13.90
N SER A 396 17.83 -0.53 -13.19
CA SER A 396 19.19 -0.57 -13.71
C SER A 396 19.80 -1.97 -13.56
N GLN A 397 20.92 -2.21 -14.23
CA GLN A 397 21.62 -3.49 -14.11
C GLN A 397 22.02 -3.80 -12.66
N ALA A 398 22.56 -2.82 -11.95
CA ALA A 398 22.97 -2.97 -10.55
C ALA A 398 21.79 -3.33 -9.64
N GLN A 399 20.60 -2.77 -9.91
CA GLN A 399 19.38 -3.10 -9.17
C GLN A 399 18.90 -4.52 -9.48
N LEU A 400 18.89 -4.91 -10.76
CA LEU A 400 18.46 -6.23 -11.19
C LEU A 400 19.38 -7.35 -10.69
N GLN A 401 20.70 -7.12 -10.67
CA GLN A 401 21.66 -8.08 -10.12
C GLN A 401 21.33 -8.47 -8.67
N ARG A 402 20.90 -7.50 -7.86
CA ARG A 402 20.49 -7.71 -6.46
C ARG A 402 19.06 -8.24 -6.31
N ALA A 403 18.21 -8.14 -7.32
CA ALA A 403 16.81 -8.55 -7.25
C ALA A 403 16.65 -10.08 -7.28
N VAL A 404 15.71 -10.60 -6.50
CA VAL A 404 15.33 -12.03 -6.48
C VAL A 404 13.81 -12.14 -6.63
N PHE A 405 13.35 -13.06 -7.48
CA PHE A 405 11.93 -13.25 -7.79
C PHE A 405 11.52 -14.72 -7.60
N PRO A 406 11.29 -15.18 -6.34
CA PRO A 406 11.11 -16.60 -6.05
C PRO A 406 9.89 -17.22 -6.75
N ILE A 407 8.83 -16.44 -6.96
CA ILE A 407 7.59 -16.90 -7.60
C ILE A 407 7.56 -16.69 -9.12
N GLY A 408 8.63 -16.16 -9.71
CA GLY A 408 8.63 -15.71 -11.10
C GLY A 408 8.33 -16.78 -12.14
N HIS A 409 8.54 -18.05 -11.78
CA HIS A 409 8.30 -19.22 -12.62
C HIS A 409 6.89 -19.81 -12.46
N LEU A 410 6.07 -19.24 -11.58
CA LEU A 410 4.75 -19.74 -11.22
C LEU A 410 3.65 -18.85 -11.80
N ARG A 411 2.51 -19.48 -12.09
CA ARG A 411 1.24 -18.82 -12.37
C ARG A 411 0.51 -18.46 -11.08
N LYS A 412 -0.43 -17.51 -11.17
CA LYS A 412 -1.14 -17.01 -9.98
C LYS A 412 -1.92 -18.06 -9.21
N ASP A 413 -2.54 -18.99 -9.93
CA ASP A 413 -3.27 -20.12 -9.37
C ASP A 413 -2.34 -21.07 -8.61
N GLU A 414 -1.17 -21.37 -9.16
CA GLU A 414 -0.13 -22.17 -8.49
C GLU A 414 0.35 -21.49 -7.20
N VAL A 415 0.57 -20.16 -7.22
CA VAL A 415 0.92 -19.40 -6.02
C VAL A 415 -0.18 -19.46 -4.96
N ARG A 416 -1.47 -19.36 -5.36
CA ARG A 416 -2.58 -19.50 -4.42
C ARG A 416 -2.69 -20.92 -3.86
N GLN A 417 -2.46 -21.94 -4.67
CA GLN A 417 -2.45 -23.33 -4.23
C GLN A 417 -1.32 -23.60 -3.24
N LEU A 418 -0.11 -23.07 -3.48
CA LEU A 418 1.01 -23.17 -2.53
C LEU A 418 0.67 -22.48 -1.20
N ALA A 419 0.05 -21.31 -1.26
CA ALA A 419 -0.35 -20.59 -0.06
C ALA A 419 -1.34 -21.41 0.79
N GLU A 420 -2.30 -22.06 0.15
CA GLU A 420 -3.36 -22.82 0.84
C GLU A 420 -2.93 -24.23 1.25
N SER A 421 -2.46 -25.03 0.29
CA SER A 421 -2.26 -26.46 0.49
C SER A 421 -0.87 -26.81 1.01
N HIS A 422 0.14 -26.01 0.65
CA HIS A 422 1.53 -26.33 0.99
C HIS A 422 1.97 -25.63 2.27
N PHE A 423 1.81 -24.31 2.33
CA PHE A 423 2.28 -23.48 3.46
C PHE A 423 1.22 -23.22 4.54
N ASP A 424 -0.07 -23.42 4.25
CA ASP A 424 -1.21 -23.09 5.13
C ASP A 424 -1.12 -21.66 5.69
N LEU A 425 -1.01 -20.69 4.77
CA LEU A 425 -0.75 -19.29 5.12
C LEU A 425 -2.03 -18.60 5.60
N PRO A 426 -1.95 -17.76 6.66
CA PRO A 426 -3.12 -17.08 7.21
C PRO A 426 -3.78 -16.10 6.22
N ASN A 427 -3.04 -15.65 5.20
CA ASN A 427 -3.53 -14.74 4.16
C ASN A 427 -3.95 -15.46 2.87
N GLN A 428 -4.02 -16.79 2.80
CA GLN A 428 -4.28 -17.55 1.56
C GLN A 428 -5.57 -17.15 0.82
N ARG A 429 -6.61 -16.72 1.55
CA ARG A 429 -7.89 -16.27 0.99
C ARG A 429 -7.93 -14.78 0.64
N ARG A 430 -6.84 -14.05 0.90
CA ARG A 430 -6.77 -12.62 0.68
C ARG A 430 -6.85 -12.30 -0.81
N ARG A 431 -7.59 -11.24 -1.15
CA ARG A 431 -7.66 -10.72 -2.52
C ARG A 431 -6.41 -9.92 -2.83
N ASP A 432 -6.01 -9.95 -4.10
CA ASP A 432 -4.91 -9.13 -4.58
C ASP A 432 -5.26 -7.65 -4.40
N SER A 433 -4.28 -6.84 -4.01
CA SER A 433 -4.43 -5.39 -3.96
C SER A 433 -4.77 -4.87 -5.37
N GLN A 434 -5.82 -4.06 -5.45
CA GLN A 434 -6.26 -3.40 -6.68
C GLN A 434 -6.00 -1.90 -6.55
N GLY A 435 -5.54 -1.26 -7.61
CA GLY A 435 -5.17 0.16 -7.60
C GLY A 435 -3.69 0.40 -7.30
N ILE A 436 -3.34 1.67 -7.16
CA ILE A 436 -1.96 2.12 -6.96
C ILE A 436 -1.49 1.72 -5.55
N CYS A 437 -0.31 1.10 -5.46
CA CYS A 437 0.18 0.39 -4.27
C CYS A 437 0.06 1.17 -2.95
N PHE A 438 0.28 2.48 -2.99
CA PHE A 438 0.26 3.31 -1.79
C PHE A 438 -1.09 3.94 -1.46
N LEU A 439 -2.08 3.92 -2.36
CA LEU A 439 -3.37 4.56 -2.09
C LEU A 439 -4.34 3.67 -1.32
N GLY A 440 -4.08 2.36 -1.28
CA GLY A 440 -4.97 1.40 -0.63
C GLY A 440 -6.37 1.48 -1.22
N LYS A 441 -7.34 1.96 -0.43
CA LYS A 441 -8.75 2.15 -0.85
C LYS A 441 -9.06 3.57 -1.36
N LEU A 442 -8.12 4.51 -1.25
CA LEU A 442 -8.29 5.88 -1.71
C LEU A 442 -8.35 5.91 -3.24
N ARG A 443 -9.32 6.64 -3.80
CA ARG A 443 -9.41 6.82 -5.25
C ARG A 443 -8.31 7.77 -5.72
N PHE A 444 -7.76 7.49 -6.89
CA PHE A 444 -6.72 8.33 -7.49
C PHE A 444 -7.19 9.78 -7.72
N ASP A 445 -8.44 9.99 -8.13
CA ASP A 445 -9.02 11.33 -8.30
C ASP A 445 -9.03 12.12 -6.98
N ASP A 446 -9.36 11.46 -5.86
CA ASP A 446 -9.42 12.11 -4.55
C ASP A 446 -8.00 12.49 -4.06
N PHE A 447 -7.01 11.64 -4.37
CA PHE A 447 -5.60 11.94 -4.16
C PHE A 447 -5.15 13.17 -4.98
N LEU A 448 -5.44 13.20 -6.29
CA LEU A 448 -5.08 14.35 -7.12
C LEU A 448 -5.81 15.63 -6.69
N LEU A 449 -7.08 15.51 -6.28
CA LEU A 449 -7.86 16.63 -5.77
C LEU A 449 -7.22 17.25 -4.52
N HIS A 450 -6.68 16.43 -3.61
CA HIS A 450 -6.00 16.92 -2.41
C HIS A 450 -4.77 17.77 -2.73
N TYR A 451 -3.95 17.37 -3.72
CA TYR A 451 -2.69 18.07 -4.05
C TYR A 451 -2.82 19.17 -5.12
N LEU A 452 -3.70 19.00 -6.10
CA LEU A 452 -3.83 19.91 -7.24
C LEU A 452 -5.10 20.76 -7.18
N GLY A 453 -6.07 20.42 -6.33
CA GLY A 453 -7.36 21.08 -6.26
C GLY A 453 -8.19 20.89 -7.53
N GLU A 454 -9.11 21.82 -7.75
CA GLU A 454 -9.93 21.89 -8.95
C GLU A 454 -9.52 23.06 -9.84
N ARG A 455 -9.51 22.84 -11.15
CA ARG A 455 -9.32 23.86 -12.17
C ARG A 455 -10.34 23.67 -13.28
N HIS A 456 -11.46 24.37 -13.15
CA HIS A 456 -12.58 24.20 -14.07
C HIS A 456 -12.23 24.64 -15.50
N GLY A 457 -12.54 23.79 -16.47
CA GLY A 457 -12.22 23.99 -17.88
C GLY A 457 -13.31 23.46 -18.80
N LYS A 458 -13.15 23.68 -20.10
CA LYS A 458 -14.15 23.30 -21.11
C LYS A 458 -13.92 21.86 -21.57
N ILE A 459 -15.02 21.14 -21.82
CA ILE A 459 -14.99 19.90 -22.59
C ILE A 459 -15.48 20.22 -23.99
N VAL A 460 -14.66 19.93 -25.00
CA VAL A 460 -14.93 20.23 -26.41
C VAL A 460 -15.08 18.92 -27.19
N ASP A 461 -16.20 18.79 -27.89
CA ASP A 461 -16.44 17.73 -28.88
C ASP A 461 -15.67 18.09 -30.15
N VAL A 462 -14.64 17.32 -30.47
CA VAL A 462 -13.80 17.56 -31.66
C VAL A 462 -14.55 17.25 -32.95
N ASP A 463 -15.52 16.33 -32.91
CA ASP A 463 -16.28 15.93 -34.10
C ASP A 463 -17.23 17.06 -34.55
N ALA A 464 -17.81 17.78 -33.58
CA ALA A 464 -18.78 18.85 -33.82
C ALA A 464 -18.21 20.27 -33.63
N GLY A 465 -16.96 20.40 -33.18
CA GLY A 465 -16.30 21.68 -32.92
C GLY A 465 -16.99 22.54 -31.86
N ARG A 466 -17.71 21.94 -30.91
CA ARG A 466 -18.55 22.66 -29.93
C ARG A 466 -18.24 22.28 -28.50
N VAL A 467 -18.48 23.21 -27.58
CA VAL A 467 -18.42 22.93 -26.14
C VAL A 467 -19.61 22.04 -25.77
N VAL A 468 -19.32 20.92 -25.11
CA VAL A 468 -20.30 19.90 -24.70
C VAL A 468 -20.42 19.78 -23.18
N GLY A 469 -19.56 20.45 -22.43
CA GLY A 469 -19.63 20.50 -20.98
C GLY A 469 -18.43 21.19 -20.35
N THR A 470 -18.28 20.99 -19.04
CA THR A 470 -17.14 21.46 -18.26
C THR A 470 -16.54 20.31 -17.45
N HIS A 471 -15.27 20.43 -17.10
CA HIS A 471 -14.56 19.49 -16.25
C HIS A 471 -14.04 20.17 -14.98
N ARG A 472 -13.71 19.39 -13.95
CA ARG A 472 -13.14 19.89 -12.67
C ARG A 472 -11.61 20.05 -12.69
N GLY A 473 -10.95 19.58 -13.74
CA GLY A 473 -9.50 19.67 -13.93
C GLY A 473 -9.04 18.63 -14.94
N PHE A 474 -8.16 18.99 -15.87
CA PHE A 474 -7.69 18.05 -16.91
C PHE A 474 -6.90 16.86 -16.32
N TRP A 475 -6.36 17.01 -15.11
CA TRP A 475 -5.62 15.96 -14.40
C TRP A 475 -6.49 14.78 -13.95
N PHE A 476 -7.81 14.92 -13.97
CA PHE A 476 -8.75 13.81 -13.73
C PHE A 476 -9.06 12.99 -15.00
N TYR A 477 -8.43 13.33 -16.13
CA TYR A 477 -8.73 12.75 -17.44
C TYR A 477 -7.48 12.18 -18.09
N THR A 478 -7.60 10.96 -18.62
CA THR A 478 -6.55 10.25 -19.36
C THR A 478 -6.98 10.04 -20.81
N VAL A 479 -6.07 10.21 -21.77
CA VAL A 479 -6.36 9.94 -23.19
C VAL A 479 -6.76 8.46 -23.36
N GLY A 480 -7.84 8.22 -24.10
CA GLY A 480 -8.49 6.91 -24.23
C GLY A 480 -9.50 6.58 -23.14
N GLN A 481 -9.67 7.44 -22.12
CA GLN A 481 -10.67 7.23 -21.08
C GLN A 481 -12.09 7.34 -21.64
N ARG A 482 -12.91 6.32 -21.34
CA ARG A 482 -14.35 6.28 -21.64
C ARG A 482 -15.24 6.51 -20.41
N ARG A 483 -14.86 5.93 -19.27
CA ARG A 483 -15.66 5.95 -18.04
C ARG A 483 -15.40 7.23 -17.24
N GLY A 484 -16.40 7.68 -16.48
CA GLY A 484 -16.24 8.80 -15.55
C GLY A 484 -16.37 10.21 -16.15
N LEU A 485 -16.70 10.33 -17.45
CA LEU A 485 -16.89 11.63 -18.11
C LEU A 485 -18.19 12.33 -17.72
N ARG A 486 -19.20 11.58 -17.24
CA ARG A 486 -20.50 12.11 -16.75
C ARG A 486 -21.22 13.05 -17.74
N MET A 487 -21.17 12.73 -19.03
CA MET A 487 -21.81 13.50 -20.10
C MET A 487 -23.01 12.73 -20.68
N SER A 488 -24.02 13.47 -21.14
CA SER A 488 -25.14 12.92 -21.91
C SER A 488 -24.76 12.66 -23.38
N ASP A 489 -25.63 12.00 -24.13
CA ASP A 489 -25.57 11.89 -25.60
C ASP A 489 -24.48 10.98 -26.21
N GLY A 490 -24.13 9.89 -25.51
CA GLY A 490 -23.40 8.76 -26.09
C GLY A 490 -22.11 8.39 -25.35
N PRO A 491 -21.41 7.32 -25.77
CA PRO A 491 -20.10 7.03 -25.24
C PRO A 491 -19.10 8.09 -25.74
N TRP A 492 -18.58 8.88 -24.82
CA TRP A 492 -17.50 9.82 -25.08
C TRP A 492 -16.15 9.16 -24.78
N TYR A 493 -15.13 9.54 -25.55
CA TYR A 493 -13.75 9.15 -25.34
C TYR A 493 -12.89 10.40 -25.25
N VAL A 494 -12.00 10.48 -24.25
CA VAL A 494 -10.99 11.55 -24.20
C VAL A 494 -9.97 11.31 -25.30
N VAL A 495 -9.83 12.25 -26.24
CA VAL A 495 -8.91 12.14 -27.38
C VAL A 495 -7.71 13.06 -27.26
N GLY A 496 -7.79 14.09 -26.41
CA GLY A 496 -6.69 15.03 -26.21
C GLY A 496 -6.93 15.97 -25.03
N LYS A 497 -5.88 16.72 -24.67
CA LYS A 497 -5.90 17.76 -23.64
C LYS A 497 -5.09 18.94 -24.14
N ASN A 498 -5.58 20.16 -23.90
CA ASN A 498 -4.82 21.39 -24.06
C ASN A 498 -4.68 22.02 -22.67
N ILE A 499 -3.43 22.06 -22.18
CA ILE A 499 -3.10 22.41 -20.81
C ILE A 499 -3.11 23.93 -20.60
N ASP A 500 -2.67 24.67 -21.63
CA ASP A 500 -2.61 26.12 -21.62
C ASP A 500 -4.02 26.72 -21.58
N ASP A 501 -4.89 26.27 -22.48
CA ASP A 501 -6.28 26.72 -22.57
C ASP A 501 -7.22 26.01 -21.58
N ASN A 502 -6.71 25.02 -20.83
CA ASN A 502 -7.47 24.20 -19.90
C ASN A 502 -8.72 23.56 -20.54
N ILE A 503 -8.49 22.81 -21.64
CA ILE A 503 -9.52 22.13 -22.42
C ILE A 503 -9.27 20.62 -22.42
N VAL A 504 -10.34 19.85 -22.24
CA VAL A 504 -10.37 18.41 -22.51
C VAL A 504 -11.13 18.15 -23.79
N TYR A 505 -10.50 17.48 -24.75
CA TYR A 505 -11.11 17.12 -26.02
C TYR A 505 -11.71 15.73 -25.94
N VAL A 506 -12.94 15.59 -26.44
CA VAL A 506 -13.68 14.32 -26.50
C VAL A 506 -14.22 14.06 -27.90
N SER A 507 -14.38 12.79 -28.24
CA SER A 507 -15.02 12.34 -29.48
C SER A 507 -16.06 11.26 -29.16
N ARG A 508 -17.11 11.17 -29.97
CA ARG A 508 -18.10 10.08 -29.94
C ARG A 508 -17.69 8.91 -30.81
N LEU A 509 -16.82 9.18 -31.79
CA LEU A 509 -16.20 8.13 -32.55
C LEU A 509 -15.32 7.35 -31.58
N GLU A 510 -15.45 6.02 -31.57
CA GLU A 510 -14.36 5.23 -31.01
C GLU A 510 -13.08 5.72 -31.71
N PRO A 511 -11.93 5.80 -31.03
CA PRO A 511 -10.70 6.39 -31.60
C PRO A 511 -10.17 5.68 -32.88
N GLN A 512 -10.94 4.77 -33.45
CA GLN A 512 -10.85 4.19 -34.78
C GLN A 512 -10.98 5.23 -35.92
N ALA A 513 -11.41 6.49 -35.68
CA ALA A 513 -11.78 7.42 -36.76
C ALA A 513 -10.85 8.64 -37.01
N GLU A 514 -9.86 8.91 -36.16
CA GLU A 514 -8.85 9.97 -36.42
C GLU A 514 -7.46 9.34 -36.54
N ALA A 515 -6.79 9.59 -37.67
CA ALA A 515 -5.51 9.02 -38.12
C ALA A 515 -4.77 8.14 -37.08
N PRO A 516 -4.87 6.81 -37.17
CA PRO A 516 -4.29 5.91 -36.20
C PRO A 516 -2.77 6.06 -36.20
N GLN A 517 -2.19 6.46 -35.06
CA GLN A 517 -0.75 6.63 -34.94
C GLN A 517 -0.09 5.25 -34.87
N SER A 518 0.40 4.76 -36.02
CA SER A 518 1.34 3.64 -36.07
C SER A 518 2.67 3.99 -35.39
N HIS A 519 2.95 5.28 -35.13
CA HIS A 519 4.20 5.72 -34.53
C HIS A 519 3.98 6.71 -33.39
N PHE A 520 4.85 6.64 -32.38
CA PHE A 520 4.88 7.57 -31.26
C PHE A 520 6.29 7.79 -30.73
N ARG A 521 6.50 8.92 -30.06
CA ARG A 521 7.79 9.27 -29.47
C ARG A 521 7.90 8.73 -28.06
N VAL A 522 9.11 8.28 -27.72
CA VAL A 522 9.50 7.87 -26.38
C VAL A 522 10.66 8.73 -25.92
N ALA A 523 10.65 9.08 -24.64
CA ALA A 523 11.69 9.85 -23.97
C ALA A 523 12.14 9.12 -22.70
N THR A 524 13.27 9.56 -22.14
CA THR A 524 13.80 9.01 -20.88
C THR A 524 13.97 7.49 -20.97
N LEU A 525 14.55 7.01 -22.06
CA LEU A 525 14.79 5.58 -22.26
C LEU A 525 15.74 5.04 -21.19
N ASN A 526 15.31 3.96 -20.53
CA ASN A 526 16.13 3.16 -19.63
C ASN A 526 16.36 1.79 -20.27
N TRP A 527 17.62 1.41 -20.38
CA TRP A 527 18.04 0.07 -20.79
C TRP A 527 18.54 -0.68 -19.57
N ILE A 528 17.95 -1.84 -19.27
CA ILE A 528 18.35 -2.66 -18.12
C ILE A 528 19.83 -3.07 -18.24
N ALA A 529 20.29 -3.26 -19.47
CA ALA A 529 21.67 -3.48 -19.87
C ALA A 529 22.66 -2.40 -19.41
N GLY A 530 22.20 -1.16 -19.23
CA GLY A 530 23.02 0.04 -19.17
C GLY A 530 23.22 0.73 -20.53
N GLU A 531 23.05 0.01 -21.65
CA GLU A 531 23.23 0.50 -23.01
C GLU A 531 22.12 0.03 -23.96
N PRO A 532 21.81 0.80 -25.02
CA PRO A 532 20.86 0.35 -26.04
C PRO A 532 21.37 -0.90 -26.78
N PRO A 533 20.47 -1.74 -27.32
CA PRO A 533 20.86 -2.75 -28.30
C PRO A 533 21.62 -2.11 -29.47
N SER A 534 22.54 -2.86 -30.10
CA SER A 534 23.37 -2.32 -31.18
C SER A 534 22.52 -1.69 -32.31
N PRO A 535 22.99 -0.59 -32.94
CA PRO A 535 22.24 0.06 -34.02
C PRO A 535 21.86 -0.90 -35.16
N SER A 536 22.73 -1.85 -35.51
CA SER A 536 22.45 -2.88 -36.51
C SER A 536 21.32 -3.82 -36.10
N TRP A 537 21.26 -4.18 -34.81
CA TRP A 537 20.17 -5.01 -34.28
C TRP A 537 18.85 -4.26 -34.29
N LEU A 538 18.83 -2.98 -33.89
CA LEU A 538 17.63 -2.15 -33.94
C LEU A 538 17.14 -1.88 -35.37
N ALA A 539 18.06 -1.65 -36.31
CA ALA A 539 17.72 -1.35 -37.71
C ALA A 539 17.11 -2.56 -38.45
N GLY A 540 17.62 -3.77 -38.19
CA GLY A 540 17.12 -5.00 -38.79
C GLY A 540 15.99 -5.69 -38.00
N GLY A 541 15.88 -5.41 -36.70
CA GLY A 541 15.03 -6.15 -35.78
C GLY A 541 13.59 -5.66 -35.70
N THR A 542 12.68 -6.60 -35.43
CA THR A 542 11.37 -6.32 -34.83
C THR A 542 11.42 -6.68 -33.36
N LEU A 543 10.79 -5.88 -32.52
CA LEU A 543 10.68 -6.09 -31.08
C LEU A 543 9.22 -6.11 -30.65
N ASP A 544 8.96 -6.70 -29.49
CA ASP A 544 7.66 -6.66 -28.86
C ASP A 544 7.58 -5.42 -27.95
N VAL A 545 6.51 -4.66 -28.06
CA VAL A 545 6.25 -3.42 -27.33
C VAL A 545 5.02 -3.59 -26.46
N LYS A 546 5.11 -3.11 -25.22
CA LYS A 546 3.99 -3.02 -24.30
C LYS A 546 3.78 -1.56 -23.90
N ILE A 547 2.62 -1.01 -24.26
CA ILE A 547 2.26 0.40 -24.03
C ILE A 547 1.40 0.60 -22.77
N ARG A 548 0.98 -0.50 -22.13
CA ARG A 548 0.28 -0.55 -20.85
C ARG A 548 0.38 -1.95 -20.25
N HIS A 549 0.20 -2.07 -18.93
CA HIS A 549 0.15 -3.37 -18.28
C HIS A 549 -1.07 -4.21 -18.74
N GLY A 550 -0.86 -5.49 -19.01
CA GLY A 550 -1.83 -6.43 -19.56
C GLY A 550 -1.15 -7.58 -20.31
N PRO A 551 -1.88 -8.54 -20.89
CA PRO A 551 -1.30 -9.68 -21.59
C PRO A 551 -0.87 -9.40 -23.03
N HIS A 552 -1.32 -8.28 -23.62
CA HIS A 552 -1.10 -7.98 -25.02
C HIS A 552 0.27 -7.35 -25.28
N LEU A 553 0.87 -7.75 -26.42
CA LEU A 553 2.12 -7.23 -26.95
C LEU A 553 1.89 -6.78 -28.39
N HIS A 554 2.54 -5.69 -28.76
CA HIS A 554 2.48 -5.13 -30.09
C HIS A 554 3.84 -5.30 -30.75
N ARG A 555 3.86 -5.89 -31.93
CA ARG A 555 5.10 -5.98 -32.70
C ARG A 555 5.43 -4.61 -33.28
N GLY A 556 6.69 -4.21 -33.24
CA GLY A 556 7.11 -2.91 -33.74
C GLY A 556 8.62 -2.77 -33.94
N ARG A 557 9.04 -1.56 -34.29
CA ARG A 557 10.43 -1.14 -34.47
C ARG A 557 10.70 0.09 -33.61
N LEU A 558 11.93 0.23 -33.13
CA LEU A 558 12.39 1.40 -32.40
C LEU A 558 13.55 2.03 -33.16
N ARG A 559 13.45 3.33 -33.42
CA ARG A 559 14.54 4.16 -33.96
C ARG A 559 14.95 5.16 -32.89
N LEU A 560 16.21 5.12 -32.48
CA LEU A 560 16.77 6.08 -31.53
C LEU A 560 17.16 7.38 -32.23
N ASP A 561 17.04 8.49 -31.51
CA ASP A 561 17.54 9.79 -31.98
C ASP A 561 19.02 9.95 -31.60
N GLY A 562 19.88 10.28 -32.58
CA GLY A 562 21.32 10.54 -32.37
C GLY A 562 22.16 9.33 -31.87
N ASP A 563 23.38 9.60 -31.39
CA ASP A 563 24.37 8.58 -31.01
C ASP A 563 24.17 8.02 -29.57
N GLY A 564 22.96 8.10 -29.02
CA GLY A 564 22.53 7.32 -27.86
C GLY A 564 23.06 7.69 -26.46
N ASN A 565 23.95 8.68 -26.32
CA ASN A 565 24.71 8.88 -25.07
C ASN A 565 24.19 10.00 -24.12
N ALA A 566 23.19 10.80 -24.50
CA ALA A 566 22.60 11.81 -23.62
C ALA A 566 21.08 11.91 -23.83
N SER A 567 20.32 11.39 -22.85
CA SER A 567 18.85 11.30 -22.85
C SER A 567 18.27 10.65 -24.11
N PRO A 568 18.36 9.31 -24.24
CA PRO A 568 17.92 8.64 -25.46
C PRO A 568 16.41 8.84 -25.62
N THR A 569 16.05 9.63 -26.63
CA THR A 569 14.71 9.71 -27.19
C THR A 569 14.64 8.83 -28.43
N GLY A 570 13.44 8.49 -28.87
CA GLY A 570 13.26 7.71 -30.08
C GLY A 570 11.84 7.71 -30.59
N VAL A 571 11.65 7.07 -31.74
CA VAL A 571 10.36 6.85 -32.39
C VAL A 571 10.10 5.35 -32.40
N VAL A 572 8.97 4.95 -31.84
CA VAL A 572 8.44 3.59 -31.92
C VAL A 572 7.44 3.55 -33.06
N GLU A 573 7.53 2.55 -33.92
CA GLU A 573 6.56 2.24 -34.97
C GLU A 573 5.98 0.83 -34.74
N LEU A 574 4.67 0.73 -34.51
CA LEU A 574 3.95 -0.53 -34.33
C LEU A 574 3.43 -1.05 -35.67
N GLU A 575 3.51 -2.36 -35.88
CA GLU A 575 2.95 -3.04 -37.08
C GLU A 575 1.42 -2.96 -37.12
N ARG A 576 0.79 -2.90 -35.93
CA ARG A 576 -0.64 -2.72 -35.78
C ARG A 576 -0.90 -1.45 -35.00
N HIS A 577 -1.94 -0.74 -35.42
CA HIS A 577 -2.38 0.49 -34.81
C HIS A 577 -2.88 0.28 -33.38
N GLU A 578 -2.53 1.20 -32.49
CA GLU A 578 -2.98 1.18 -31.10
C GLU A 578 -3.63 2.49 -30.66
N VAL A 579 -4.60 2.37 -29.77
CA VAL A 579 -5.44 3.48 -29.30
C VAL A 579 -5.12 3.83 -27.85
N GLY A 580 -5.15 5.12 -27.54
CA GLY A 580 -5.02 5.61 -26.16
C GLY A 580 -3.58 5.59 -25.65
N LEU A 581 -2.63 5.97 -26.50
CA LEU A 581 -1.27 6.30 -26.07
C LEU A 581 -1.36 7.53 -25.16
N ALA A 582 -1.21 7.31 -23.85
CA ALA A 582 -1.30 8.36 -22.85
C ALA A 582 0.11 8.88 -22.52
N PRO A 583 0.42 10.16 -22.81
CA PRO A 583 1.69 10.75 -22.41
C PRO A 583 1.94 10.58 -20.90
N GLY A 584 3.16 10.23 -20.51
CA GLY A 584 3.52 9.90 -19.12
C GLY A 584 3.36 8.41 -18.74
N GLN A 585 2.67 7.61 -19.55
CA GLN A 585 2.77 6.14 -19.47
C GLN A 585 4.05 5.65 -20.13
N PHE A 586 4.31 4.34 -20.06
CA PHE A 586 5.57 3.76 -20.51
C PHE A 586 5.36 2.84 -21.71
N ALA A 587 6.31 2.89 -22.65
CA ALA A 587 6.50 1.85 -23.65
C ALA A 587 7.68 0.99 -23.23
N VAL A 588 7.43 -0.31 -23.06
CA VAL A 588 8.41 -1.31 -22.62
C VAL A 588 8.73 -2.24 -23.77
N PHE A 589 10.02 -2.51 -23.99
CA PHE A 589 10.54 -3.25 -25.13
C PHE A 589 11.02 -4.64 -24.72
N TYR A 590 10.69 -5.61 -25.55
CA TYR A 590 10.99 -7.01 -25.32
C TYR A 590 11.61 -7.67 -26.54
N HIS A 591 12.50 -8.62 -26.29
CA HIS A 591 12.99 -9.58 -27.29
C HIS A 591 12.73 -11.00 -26.80
N GLY A 592 11.76 -11.67 -27.41
CA GLY A 592 11.26 -12.95 -26.90
C GLY A 592 10.71 -12.79 -25.48
N ASP A 593 11.32 -13.49 -24.52
CA ASP A 593 10.97 -13.37 -23.09
C ASP A 593 11.76 -12.29 -22.35
N GLU A 594 12.80 -11.71 -22.93
CA GLU A 594 13.64 -10.71 -22.26
C GLU A 594 13.03 -9.32 -22.35
N CYS A 595 12.89 -8.66 -21.19
CA CYS A 595 12.60 -7.24 -21.08
C CYS A 595 13.92 -6.47 -21.25
N LEU A 596 14.03 -5.69 -22.32
CA LEU A 596 15.23 -4.90 -22.62
C LEU A 596 15.27 -3.61 -21.80
N GLY A 597 14.10 -3.07 -21.49
CA GLY A 597 13.94 -1.76 -20.87
C GLY A 597 12.71 -1.03 -21.37
N GLY A 598 12.64 0.28 -21.18
CA GLY A 598 11.49 1.07 -21.62
C GLY A 598 11.71 2.57 -21.49
N GLY A 599 10.79 3.34 -22.05
CA GLY A 599 10.80 4.80 -21.96
C GLY A 599 9.39 5.37 -21.72
N VAL A 600 9.35 6.64 -21.35
CA VAL A 600 8.10 7.38 -21.17
C VAL A 600 7.56 7.75 -22.54
N ILE A 601 6.28 7.46 -22.78
CA ILE A 601 5.54 7.92 -23.97
C ILE A 601 5.47 9.45 -23.88
N ALA A 602 6.09 10.11 -24.84
CA ALA A 602 6.14 11.56 -24.90
C ALA A 602 4.83 12.13 -25.44
N ASP A 603 4.58 13.41 -25.14
CA ASP A 603 3.52 14.14 -25.84
C ASP A 603 3.92 14.27 -27.32
N MET A 604 3.02 13.87 -28.20
CA MET A 604 3.20 13.99 -29.64
C MET A 604 2.97 15.42 -30.14
N GLY A 605 2.70 16.37 -29.25
CA GLY A 605 2.43 17.76 -29.60
C GLY A 605 1.34 17.80 -30.64
N ARG A 606 0.13 17.31 -30.29
CA ARG A 606 -0.98 17.28 -31.25
C ARG A 606 -1.41 18.71 -31.57
N ALA A 607 -0.81 19.26 -32.62
CA ALA A 607 -1.29 20.41 -33.39
C ALA A 607 -2.61 20.09 -34.15
N VAL A 608 -3.40 19.12 -33.67
CA VAL A 608 -4.47 18.47 -34.43
C VAL A 608 -5.84 19.13 -34.17
N TYR A 609 -6.00 19.86 -33.07
CA TYR A 609 -7.28 20.48 -32.70
C TYR A 609 -7.10 21.98 -32.44
N ARG A 610 -6.55 22.71 -33.42
CA ARG A 610 -6.58 24.19 -33.45
C ARG A 610 -7.79 24.67 -34.21
#